data_AF-A0A953Y0W8-F1
#
_entry.id   AF-A0A953Y0W8-F1
#
_cell.length_a   1.000
_cell.length_b   1.000
_cell.length_c   1.000
_cell.angle_alpha   90.00
_cell.angle_beta   90.00
_cell.angle_gamma   90.00
#
_symmetry.space_group_name_H-M   'P 1'
#
loop_
_entity.id
_entity.type
_entity.pdbx_description
1 polymer ?
#
loop_
_entity_poly.entity_id
_entity_poly.type
_entity_poly.pdbx_seq_one_letter_code
_entity_poly.pdbx_strand_id
1 'polypeptide(L)' 'MSSPRRRRLAPLALLAPLTLLPLGGCGWYYLDPDPNLVAVGAPPPAFELPNRFSEPVSLGALLADDHNALLVFYRGHW' A
#
# COMPACT_ATOMS: atom_id res chain seq x y z
N MET A 1 -62.27 27.88 -35.29
CA MET A 1 -62.83 26.51 -35.22
C MET A 1 -61.85 25.54 -35.86
N SER A 2 -61.61 24.40 -35.19
CA SER A 2 -60.92 23.18 -35.64
C SER A 2 -59.38 23.15 -35.72
N SER A 3 -58.76 22.82 -34.57
CA SER A 3 -57.66 21.83 -34.48
C SER A 3 -58.30 20.44 -34.58
N PRO A 4 -57.73 19.37 -35.20
CA PRO A 4 -56.46 18.74 -34.78
C PRO A 4 -55.69 18.05 -35.96
N ARG A 5 -54.47 17.51 -35.85
CA ARG A 5 -54.10 16.29 -35.11
C ARG A 5 -52.59 16.10 -35.24
N ARG A 6 -51.93 15.98 -34.08
CA ARG A 6 -50.56 15.55 -33.90
C ARG A 6 -50.30 14.25 -34.67
N ARG A 7 -49.27 14.22 -35.52
CA ARG A 7 -48.56 12.98 -35.84
C ARG A 7 -47.15 13.11 -35.31
N ARG A 8 -46.98 12.56 -34.10
CA ARG A 8 -45.70 12.36 -33.45
C ARG A 8 -44.95 11.30 -34.25
N LEU A 9 -43.87 11.67 -34.91
CA LEU A 9 -42.87 10.71 -35.38
C LEU A 9 -41.75 10.76 -34.34
N ALA A 10 -41.68 9.70 -33.55
CA ALA A 10 -40.68 9.53 -32.50
C ALA A 10 -39.28 9.47 -33.15
N PRO A 11 -38.28 10.20 -32.64
CA PRO A 11 -36.93 10.08 -33.13
C PRO A 11 -36.38 8.70 -32.72
N LEU A 12 -35.75 8.06 -33.71
CA LEU A 12 -34.86 6.90 -33.64
C LEU A 12 -34.30 6.68 -32.23
N ALA A 13 -34.67 5.55 -31.62
CA ALA A 13 -34.00 5.04 -30.43
C ALA A 13 -32.57 4.61 -30.83
N LEU A 14 -31.61 5.51 -30.65
CA LEU A 14 -30.19 5.22 -30.80
C LEU A 14 -29.74 4.50 -29.51
N LEU A 15 -29.45 3.20 -29.67
CA LEU A 15 -28.90 2.33 -28.64
C LEU A 15 -27.65 2.95 -27.98
N ALA A 16 -27.75 3.31 -26.69
CA ALA A 16 -26.62 3.19 -25.78
C ALA A 16 -26.46 1.69 -25.41
N PRO A 17 -25.30 1.16 -24.97
CA PRO A 17 -24.20 1.87 -24.30
C PRO A 17 -22.78 1.37 -24.67
N LEU A 18 -21.76 2.24 -24.64
CA LEU A 18 -20.40 1.76 -24.36
C LEU A 18 -19.86 2.54 -23.18
N THR A 19 -20.09 1.90 -22.03
CA THR A 19 -19.50 2.15 -20.72
C THR A 19 -18.13 2.81 -20.81
N LEU A 20 -18.03 4.04 -20.31
CA LEU A 20 -16.75 4.54 -19.79
C LEU A 20 -16.27 3.50 -18.77
N LEU A 21 -15.22 2.77 -19.11
CA LEU A 21 -14.41 2.06 -18.14
C LEU A 21 -13.99 3.08 -17.07
N PRO A 22 -14.20 2.81 -15.77
CA PRO A 22 -13.59 3.64 -14.74
C PRO A 22 -12.08 3.56 -14.96
N LEU A 23 -11.49 4.66 -15.43
CA LEU A 23 -10.04 4.87 -15.39
C LEU A 23 -9.59 4.53 -13.98
N GLY A 24 -8.59 3.65 -13.92
CA GLY A 24 -8.22 2.85 -12.76
C GLY A 24 -8.39 3.58 -11.44
N GLY A 25 -9.05 2.90 -10.49
CA GLY A 25 -9.00 3.31 -9.11
C GLY A 25 -7.54 3.55 -8.74
N CYS A 26 -7.24 4.78 -8.33
CA CYS A 26 -6.05 5.07 -7.56
C CYS A 26 -6.19 4.26 -6.27
N GLY A 27 -5.72 3.02 -6.30
CA GLY A 27 -5.60 2.17 -5.14
C GLY A 27 -4.65 2.89 -4.21
N TRP A 28 -5.19 3.55 -3.20
CA TRP A 28 -4.42 3.85 -2.01
C TRP A 28 -4.00 2.49 -1.46
N TYR A 29 -2.72 2.16 -1.63
CA TYR A 29 -2.13 1.06 -0.90
C TYR A 29 -2.14 1.48 0.57
N TYR A 30 -3.23 1.18 1.26
CA TYR A 30 -3.21 1.12 2.71
C TYR A 30 -2.30 -0.06 3.04
N LEU A 31 -1.03 0.23 3.34
CA LEU A 31 -0.29 -0.68 4.20
C LEU A 31 -0.97 -0.54 5.55
N ASP A 32 -1.66 -1.61 5.97
CA ASP A 32 -2.02 -1.74 7.37
C ASP A 32 -0.75 -1.52 8.21
N PRO A 33 -0.79 -0.65 9.23
CA PRO A 33 0.37 -0.43 10.07
C PRO A 33 0.78 -1.78 10.67
N ASP A 34 2.03 -2.20 10.40
CA ASP A 34 2.53 -3.47 10.93
C ASP A 34 2.49 -3.38 12.47
N PRO A 35 1.72 -4.26 13.14
CA PRO A 35 1.62 -4.22 14.60
C PRO A 35 2.97 -4.50 15.28
N ASN A 36 3.97 -5.00 14.55
CA ASN A 36 5.32 -5.28 15.05
C ASN A 36 6.32 -4.15 14.77
N LEU A 37 5.88 -3.00 14.22
CA LEU A 37 6.74 -1.83 14.08
C LEU A 37 7.14 -1.31 15.47
N VAL A 38 8.44 -1.25 15.71
CA VAL A 38 9.00 -0.64 16.92
C VAL A 38 8.85 0.88 16.81
N ALA A 39 8.13 1.48 17.75
CA ALA A 39 7.91 2.92 17.80
C ALA A 39 9.21 3.69 18.13
N VAL A 40 9.34 4.92 17.62
CA VAL A 40 10.46 5.81 17.96
C VAL A 40 10.44 6.12 19.46
N GLY A 41 11.60 6.02 20.11
CA GLY A 41 11.74 6.20 21.57
C GLY A 41 11.40 4.96 22.40
N ALA A 42 10.84 3.90 21.79
CA ALA A 42 10.76 2.60 22.45
C ALA A 42 12.16 2.00 22.60
N PRO A 43 12.40 1.22 23.66
CA PRO A 43 13.66 0.49 23.80
C PRO A 43 13.85 -0.48 22.62
N PRO A 44 15.07 -0.61 22.09
CA PRO A 44 15.35 -1.51 20.98
C PRO A 44 15.10 -2.98 21.40
N PRO A 45 14.61 -3.83 20.48
CA PRO A 45 14.34 -5.24 20.79
C PRO A 45 15.64 -6.00 21.03
N ALA A 46 15.67 -6.87 22.03
CA ALA A 46 16.78 -7.77 22.24
C ALA A 46 16.71 -8.92 21.22
N PHE A 47 17.71 -9.00 20.33
CA PHE A 47 17.87 -10.14 19.44
C PHE A 47 19.35 -10.46 19.22
N GLU A 48 19.58 -11.69 18.76
CA GLU A 48 20.88 -12.20 18.36
C GLU A 48 20.72 -12.89 17.00
N LEU A 49 21.56 -12.51 16.03
CA LEU A 49 21.53 -13.06 14.67
C LEU A 49 22.94 -13.44 14.24
N PRO A 50 23.11 -14.51 13.43
CA PRO A 50 24.40 -14.86 12.89
C PRO A 50 24.86 -13.83 11.86
N ASN A 51 26.15 -13.47 11.89
CA ASN A 51 26.77 -12.71 10.82
C ASN A 51 27.09 -13.62 9.61
N ARG A 52 27.72 -13.04 8.58
CA ARG A 52 28.16 -13.78 7.37
C ARG A 52 29.16 -14.91 7.61
N PHE A 53 29.78 -14.97 8.78
CA PHE A 53 30.72 -16.01 9.22
C PHE A 53 30.07 -17.01 10.18
N SER A 54 28.74 -16.94 10.34
CA SER A 54 27.96 -17.75 11.29
C SER A 54 28.28 -17.47 12.77
N GLU A 55 28.93 -16.34 13.06
CA GLU A 55 29.19 -15.93 14.44
C GLU A 55 27.98 -15.18 14.99
N PRO A 56 27.61 -15.41 16.26
CA PRO A 56 26.49 -14.71 16.88
C PRO A 56 26.79 -13.21 17.06
N VAL A 57 25.83 -12.36 16.67
CA VAL A 57 25.88 -10.91 16.90
C VAL A 57 24.63 -10.46 17.65
N SER A 58 24.82 -9.91 18.84
CA SER A 58 23.77 -9.36 19.69
C SER A 58 23.58 -7.87 19.45
N LEU A 59 22.33 -7.42 19.23
CA LEU A 59 22.05 -5.99 19.13
C LEU A 59 22.40 -5.25 20.44
N GLY A 60 22.14 -5.88 21.58
CA GLY A 60 22.46 -5.28 22.89
C GLY A 60 23.96 -5.03 23.06
N ALA A 61 24.80 -5.94 22.56
CA ALA A 61 26.25 -5.76 22.57
C ALA A 61 26.71 -4.65 21.61
N LEU A 62 26.04 -4.50 20.45
CA LEU A 62 26.33 -3.42 19.49
C LEU A 62 25.97 -2.03 20.01
N LEU A 63 24.96 -1.95 20.87
CA LEU A 63 24.51 -0.70 21.51
C LEU A 63 25.21 -0.42 22.84
N ALA A 64 26.10 -1.31 23.29
CA ALA A 64 26.92 -1.06 24.47
C ALA A 64 27.81 0.18 24.24
N ASP A 65 28.18 0.86 25.33
CA ASP A 65 29.09 2.01 25.32
C ASP A 65 28.64 3.20 24.44
N ASP A 66 27.33 3.45 24.37
CA ASP A 66 26.72 4.61 23.66
C ASP A 66 26.92 4.59 22.14
N HIS A 67 27.12 3.39 21.58
CA HIS A 67 27.21 3.20 20.14
C HIS A 67 25.84 3.25 19.45
N ASN A 68 25.79 3.90 18.29
CA ASN A 68 24.61 3.93 17.43
C ASN A 68 24.67 2.81 16.38
N ALA A 69 23.58 2.07 16.22
CA ALA A 69 23.43 1.02 15.20
C ALA A 69 22.34 1.39 14.18
N LEU A 70 22.60 1.15 12.90
CA LEU A 70 21.62 1.27 11.82
C LEU A 70 21.18 -0.13 11.38
N LEU A 71 19.88 -0.41 11.53
CA LEU A 71 19.28 -1.67 11.07
C LEU A 71 18.65 -1.50 9.69
N VAL A 72 19.09 -2.32 8.73
CA VAL A 72 18.56 -2.33 7.36
C VAL A 72 17.91 -3.68 7.09
N PHE A 73 16.57 -3.69 7.00
CA PHE A 73 15.79 -4.88 6.68
C PHE A 73 15.51 -4.93 5.17
N TYR A 74 15.76 -6.08 4.55
CA TYR A 74 15.47 -6.32 3.14
C TYR A 74 14.97 -7.76 2.93
N ARG A 75 14.23 -7.99 1.84
CA ARG A 75 13.76 -9.33 1.45
C ARG A 75 14.67 -9.90 0.35
N GLY A 76 15.11 -11.14 0.53
CA GLY A 76 15.99 -11.85 -0.42
C GLY A 76 17.48 -11.65 -0.10
N HIS A 77 18.35 -12.18 -0.95
CA HIS A 77 19.78 -11.92 -0.98
C HIS A 77 20.13 -11.45 -2.39
N TRP A 78 21.09 -10.53 -2.51
CA TRP A 78 21.65 -10.09 -3.80
C TRP A 78 22.89 -10.92 -4.13
#